data_AF-A0AAV0HLH9-F1
#
_entry.id   AF-A0AAV0HLH9-F1
#
_cell.length_a   1.000
_cell.length_b   1.000
_cell.length_c   1.000
_cell.angle_alpha   90.00
_cell.angle_beta   90.00
_cell.angle_gamma   90.00
#
_symmetry.space_group_name_H-M   'P 1'
#
loop_
_entity.id
_entity.type
_entity.pdbx_description
1 polymer ?
#
loop_
_entity_poly.entity_id
_entity_poly.type
_entity_poly.pdbx_seq_one_letter_code
_entity_poly.pdbx_strand_id
1 'polypeptide(L)'
;MLREKNILKYVKDSSVMRPGYYIGIDPRKKLVILGIRGTNTVYDLITDVSSSDDDVTIEGYSTHFGTAEAARWFLKHETKTIRKYLETHDGYRFRVVGHSLGGAIASLLAIMLRRCSHEELGFSPELVSAVGYATPPCVSSKLAESCSDFVSNVVMQDDIVPRLSAASLARLRNEILQTDWTSVIEKEDWKSVIGMVTNAKQVVSSVQDVASKLADFAKFWDG
;
A
#
# COMPACT_ATOMS: atom_id res chain seq x y z
N MET A 1 -20.16 2.78 12.80
CA MET A 1 -19.76 1.47 12.27
C MET A 1 -20.64 1.17 11.07
N LEU A 2 -20.02 0.82 9.93
CA LEU A 2 -20.74 0.42 8.71
C LEU A 2 -21.52 -0.87 9.03
N ARG A 3 -22.83 -0.90 8.73
CA ARG A 3 -23.64 -2.10 8.96
C ARG A 3 -23.55 -3.00 7.73
N GLU A 4 -23.60 -4.31 7.93
CA GLU A 4 -23.54 -5.30 6.83
C GLU A 4 -24.60 -5.05 5.75
N LYS A 5 -25.81 -4.65 6.15
CA LYS A 5 -26.89 -4.25 5.22
C LYS A 5 -26.54 -3.09 4.28
N ASN A 6 -25.47 -2.35 4.55
CA ASN A 6 -25.01 -1.25 3.72
C ASN A 6 -23.83 -1.64 2.82
N ILE A 7 -23.41 -2.91 2.82
CA ILE A 7 -22.41 -3.44 1.88
C ILE A 7 -23.13 -3.74 0.57
N LEU A 8 -22.67 -3.09 -0.51
CA LEU A 8 -23.26 -3.18 -1.84
C LEU A 8 -22.53 -4.19 -2.72
N LYS A 9 -21.23 -4.38 -2.46
CA LYS A 9 -20.38 -5.33 -3.16
C LYS A 9 -19.34 -5.85 -2.19
N TYR A 10 -19.11 -7.15 -2.21
CA TYR A 10 -18.06 -7.81 -1.44
C TYR A 10 -17.34 -8.82 -2.33
N VAL A 11 -16.02 -8.69 -2.44
CA VAL A 11 -15.16 -9.60 -3.19
C VAL A 11 -14.16 -10.17 -2.21
N LYS A 12 -14.36 -11.45 -1.87
CA LYS A 12 -13.52 -12.19 -0.90
C LYS A 12 -12.22 -12.67 -1.53
N ASP A 13 -12.31 -13.14 -2.77
CA ASP A 13 -11.19 -13.78 -3.45
C ASP A 13 -10.13 -12.74 -3.82
N SER A 14 -8.90 -13.04 -3.43
CA SER A 14 -7.72 -12.24 -3.77
C SER A 14 -6.82 -13.03 -4.70
N SER A 15 -6.42 -12.41 -5.80
CA SER A 15 -5.31 -12.91 -6.63
C SER A 15 -4.10 -12.01 -6.46
N VAL A 16 -2.95 -12.40 -7.03
CA VAL A 16 -1.77 -11.53 -7.12
C VAL A 16 -2.20 -10.17 -7.69
N MET A 17 -1.82 -9.08 -7.01
CA MET A 17 -2.17 -7.68 -7.33
C MET A 17 -3.68 -7.34 -7.35
N ARG A 18 -4.56 -8.21 -6.83
CA ARG A 18 -6.00 -7.94 -6.73
C ARG A 18 -6.48 -8.31 -5.33
N PRO A 19 -6.32 -7.41 -4.35
CA PRO A 19 -6.75 -7.69 -3.00
C PRO A 19 -8.28 -7.84 -2.92
N GLY A 20 -8.76 -8.62 -1.95
CA GLY A 20 -10.18 -8.63 -1.61
C GLY A 20 -10.63 -7.24 -1.15
N TYR A 21 -11.87 -6.88 -1.41
CA TYR A 21 -12.39 -5.55 -1.11
C TYR A 21 -13.90 -5.55 -0.94
N TYR A 22 -14.43 -4.43 -0.46
CA TYR A 22 -15.87 -4.18 -0.42
C TYR A 22 -16.20 -2.76 -0.86
N ILE A 23 -17.41 -2.56 -1.38
CA ILE A 23 -18.01 -1.25 -1.56
C ILE A 23 -19.24 -1.16 -0.68
N GLY A 24 -19.36 -0.10 0.11
CA GLY A 24 -20.51 0.11 0.99
C GLY A 24 -20.86 1.58 1.17
N ILE A 25 -22.02 1.82 1.78
CA ILE A 25 -22.55 3.17 2.03
C ILE A 25 -22.56 3.47 3.54
N ASP A 26 -22.03 4.62 3.92
CA ASP A 26 -22.23 5.18 5.25
C ASP A 26 -23.22 6.37 5.16
N PRO A 27 -24.52 6.15 5.41
CA PRO A 27 -25.51 7.23 5.37
C PRO A 27 -25.29 8.30 6.43
N ARG A 28 -24.63 7.96 7.55
CA ARG A 28 -24.41 8.92 8.65
C ARG A 28 -23.37 9.96 8.27
N LYS A 29 -22.33 9.53 7.58
CA LYS A 29 -21.24 10.40 7.09
C LYS A 29 -21.42 10.85 5.65
N LYS A 30 -22.49 10.39 4.97
CA LYS A 30 -22.73 10.57 3.54
C LYS A 30 -21.51 10.13 2.70
N LEU A 31 -21.09 8.89 2.87
CA LEU A 31 -19.92 8.33 2.18
C LEU A 31 -20.28 7.09 1.35
N VAL A 32 -19.72 7.03 0.14
CA VAL A 32 -19.46 5.78 -0.57
C VAL A 32 -18.05 5.34 -0.19
N ILE A 33 -17.91 4.13 0.35
CA ILE A 33 -16.66 3.60 0.89
C ILE A 33 -16.18 2.43 0.04
N LEU A 34 -14.95 2.50 -0.45
CA LEU A 34 -14.21 1.35 -0.99
C LEU A 34 -13.21 0.89 0.06
N GLY A 35 -13.44 -0.27 0.68
CA GLY A 35 -12.54 -0.86 1.66
C GLY A 35 -11.66 -1.92 1.03
N ILE A 36 -10.34 -1.72 1.06
CA ILE A 36 -9.33 -2.60 0.45
C ILE A 36 -8.64 -3.40 1.54
N ARG A 37 -8.65 -4.73 1.41
CA ARG A 37 -7.96 -5.63 2.34
C ARG A 37 -6.44 -5.52 2.13
N GLY A 38 -5.70 -5.40 3.23
CA GLY A 38 -4.25 -5.58 3.21
C GLY A 38 -3.84 -7.04 3.03
N THR A 39 -2.56 -7.27 2.77
CA THR A 39 -1.98 -8.60 2.80
C THR A 39 -1.85 -9.11 4.24
N ASN A 40 -1.77 -10.44 4.40
CA ASN A 40 -1.72 -11.08 5.71
C ASN A 40 -0.28 -11.22 6.26
N THR A 41 0.77 -10.92 5.48
CA THR A 41 2.16 -11.14 5.91
C THR A 41 3.07 -9.92 5.72
N VAL A 42 3.98 -9.70 6.67
CA VAL A 42 5.05 -8.70 6.58
C VAL A 42 6.04 -8.99 5.43
N TYR A 43 6.11 -10.25 4.99
CA TYR A 43 6.93 -10.67 3.85
C TYR A 43 6.40 -10.12 2.53
N ASP A 44 5.08 -9.96 2.38
CA ASP A 44 4.48 -9.32 1.21
C ASP A 44 4.93 -7.85 1.11
N LEU A 45 5.01 -7.16 2.25
CA LEU A 45 5.51 -5.78 2.33
C LEU A 45 6.99 -5.70 1.94
N ILE A 46 7.83 -6.61 2.46
CA ILE A 46 9.26 -6.64 2.16
C ILE A 46 9.51 -6.94 0.69
N THR A 47 8.80 -7.93 0.13
CA THR A 47 8.86 -8.29 -1.31
C THR A 47 8.56 -7.07 -2.18
N ASP A 48 7.51 -6.32 -1.84
CA ASP A 48 7.15 -5.08 -2.52
C ASP A 48 8.24 -4.00 -2.37
N VAL A 49 8.85 -3.86 -1.19
CA VAL A 49 9.94 -2.89 -0.91
C VAL A 49 11.24 -3.25 -1.60
N SER A 50 11.52 -4.54 -1.80
CA SER A 50 12.72 -5.06 -2.48
C SER A 50 12.74 -4.78 -3.98
N SER A 51 11.56 -4.57 -4.56
CA SER A 51 11.35 -4.46 -6.01
C SER A 51 11.62 -3.04 -6.54
N SER A 52 12.27 -2.17 -5.77
CA SER A 52 12.41 -0.73 -6.03
C SER A 52 13.70 -0.33 -6.74
N ASP A 53 14.53 -1.28 -7.20
CA ASP A 53 15.84 -0.97 -7.80
C ASP A 53 15.78 -0.59 -9.29
N ASP A 54 14.62 -0.72 -9.94
CA ASP A 54 14.40 -0.12 -11.26
C ASP A 54 13.47 1.09 -11.13
N ASP A 55 13.96 2.24 -11.59
CA ASP A 55 13.24 3.49 -11.82
C ASP A 55 12.08 3.24 -12.81
N VAL A 56 11.01 2.56 -12.37
CA VAL A 56 9.74 2.54 -13.09
C VAL A 56 9.04 3.86 -12.80
N THR A 57 9.67 4.94 -13.30
CA THR A 57 9.07 6.24 -13.52
C THR A 57 7.98 6.10 -14.57
N ILE A 58 6.82 5.63 -14.14
CA ILE A 58 5.59 6.10 -14.75
C ILE A 58 5.36 7.43 -14.04
N GLU A 59 5.61 8.56 -14.69
CA GLU A 59 5.29 9.91 -14.21
C GLU A 59 5.71 10.30 -12.77
N GLY A 60 6.92 9.91 -12.32
CA GLY A 60 7.46 10.39 -11.04
C GLY A 60 6.92 9.68 -9.78
N TYR A 61 6.36 8.48 -9.93
CA TYR A 61 5.92 7.66 -8.81
C TYR A 61 6.99 6.61 -8.43
N SER A 62 7.74 6.83 -7.34
CA SER A 62 8.45 5.75 -6.65
C SER A 62 7.43 4.89 -5.91
N THR A 63 6.82 3.93 -6.61
CA THR A 63 5.74 3.09 -6.10
C THR A 63 6.08 1.63 -6.27
N HIS A 64 5.81 0.83 -5.25
CA HIS A 64 5.92 -0.62 -5.32
C HIS A 64 5.00 -1.17 -6.41
N PHE A 65 5.58 -1.86 -7.40
CA PHE A 65 4.90 -2.32 -8.62
C PHE A 65 3.55 -2.99 -8.34
N GLY A 66 3.47 -3.87 -7.33
CA GLY A 66 2.23 -4.57 -6.97
C GLY A 66 1.12 -3.66 -6.45
N THR A 67 1.46 -2.62 -5.68
CA THR A 67 0.47 -1.67 -5.14
C THR A 67 -0.06 -0.71 -6.19
N ALA A 68 0.81 -0.24 -7.09
CA ALA A 68 0.43 0.64 -8.19
C ALA A 68 -0.45 -0.11 -9.20
N GLU A 69 -0.11 -1.35 -9.54
CA GLU A 69 -0.93 -2.20 -10.42
C GLU A 69 -2.29 -2.52 -9.81
N ALA A 70 -2.34 -2.82 -8.50
CA ALA A 70 -3.61 -2.99 -7.80
C ALA A 70 -4.48 -1.72 -7.85
N ALA A 71 -3.88 -0.54 -7.63
CA ALA A 71 -4.58 0.74 -7.71
C ALA A 71 -5.11 1.01 -9.14
N ARG A 72 -4.30 0.77 -10.17
CA ARG A 72 -4.71 0.87 -11.58
C ARG A 72 -5.84 -0.09 -11.91
N TRP A 73 -5.80 -1.31 -11.36
CA TRP A 73 -6.87 -2.28 -11.52
C TRP A 73 -8.18 -1.73 -10.97
N PHE A 74 -8.19 -1.18 -9.75
CA PHE A 74 -9.39 -0.55 -9.18
C PHE A 74 -9.88 0.64 -10.00
N LEU A 75 -8.97 1.51 -10.44
CA LEU A 75 -9.29 2.65 -11.31
C LEU A 75 -10.02 2.19 -12.59
N LYS A 76 -9.54 1.11 -13.22
CA LYS A 76 -10.14 0.59 -14.45
C LYS A 76 -11.46 -0.15 -14.22
N HIS A 77 -11.59 -0.91 -13.14
CA HIS A 77 -12.69 -1.87 -12.95
C HIS A 77 -13.82 -1.33 -12.07
N GLU A 78 -13.52 -0.49 -11.08
CA GLU A 78 -14.51 -0.04 -10.09
C GLU A 78 -15.00 1.39 -10.29
N THR A 79 -14.33 2.22 -11.11
CA THR A 79 -14.74 3.63 -11.33
C THR A 79 -16.19 3.75 -11.83
N LYS A 80 -16.63 2.87 -12.74
CA LYS A 80 -18.02 2.85 -13.20
C LYS A 80 -19.01 2.51 -12.09
N THR A 81 -18.63 1.57 -11.22
CA THR A 81 -19.45 1.17 -10.07
C THR A 81 -19.52 2.29 -9.02
N ILE A 82 -18.40 2.97 -8.76
CA ILE A 82 -18.32 4.12 -7.85
C ILE A 82 -19.18 5.27 -8.38
N ARG A 83 -19.06 5.60 -9.67
CA ARG A 83 -19.87 6.62 -10.35
C ARG A 83 -21.36 6.37 -10.12
N LYS A 84 -21.84 5.16 -10.43
CA LYS A 84 -23.24 4.77 -10.23
C LYS A 84 -23.71 5.01 -8.79
N TYR A 85 -22.88 4.70 -7.80
CA TYR A 85 -23.26 4.90 -6.40
C TYR A 85 -23.24 6.36 -5.96
N LEU A 86 -22.35 7.18 -6.50
CA LEU A 86 -22.34 8.63 -6.26
C LEU A 86 -23.53 9.31 -6.93
N GLU A 87 -23.90 8.92 -8.15
CA GLU A 87 -25.08 9.44 -8.86
C GLU A 87 -26.39 9.12 -8.13
N THR A 88 -26.50 7.93 -7.52
CA THR A 88 -27.69 7.51 -6.78
C THR A 88 -27.78 8.09 -5.36
N HIS A 89 -26.70 8.66 -4.85
CA HIS A 89 -26.61 9.19 -3.48
C HIS A 89 -26.10 10.63 -3.51
N ASP A 90 -27.01 11.56 -3.83
CA ASP A 90 -26.66 12.97 -3.95
C ASP A 90 -26.07 13.56 -2.65
N GLY A 91 -25.04 14.37 -2.81
CA GLY A 91 -24.25 14.95 -1.71
C GLY A 91 -23.33 13.98 -0.97
N TYR A 92 -23.12 12.75 -1.47
CA TYR A 92 -22.16 11.81 -0.88
C TYR A 92 -20.74 12.04 -1.41
N ARG A 93 -19.75 11.75 -0.57
CA ARG A 93 -18.34 11.78 -0.94
C ARG A 93 -17.79 10.36 -1.12
N PHE A 94 -16.67 10.24 -1.84
CA PHE A 94 -16.00 8.96 -2.02
C PHE A 94 -14.79 8.83 -1.09
N ARG A 95 -14.72 7.72 -0.36
CA ARG A 95 -13.65 7.42 0.58
C ARG A 95 -13.07 6.04 0.30
N VAL A 96 -11.79 5.98 -0.03
CA VAL A 96 -11.04 4.73 -0.06
C VAL A 96 -10.44 4.50 1.33
N VAL A 97 -10.53 3.27 1.85
CA VAL A 97 -9.91 2.90 3.13
C VAL A 97 -9.15 1.61 3.00
N GLY A 98 -8.08 1.47 3.77
CA GLY A 98 -7.32 0.23 3.83
C GLY A 98 -6.37 0.19 5.01
N HIS A 99 -5.91 -1.02 5.33
CA HIS A 99 -4.90 -1.27 6.37
C HIS A 99 -3.65 -1.88 5.74
N SER A 100 -2.47 -1.53 6.25
CA SER A 100 -1.17 -2.00 5.77
C SER A 100 -1.06 -1.78 4.26
N LEU A 101 -0.77 -2.81 3.47
CA LEU A 101 -0.72 -2.73 2.01
C LEU A 101 -2.00 -2.16 1.38
N GLY A 102 -3.17 -2.46 1.94
CA GLY A 102 -4.45 -1.90 1.48
C GLY A 102 -4.51 -0.39 1.66
N GLY A 103 -3.82 0.16 2.66
CA GLY A 103 -3.68 1.60 2.89
C GLY A 103 -2.81 2.28 1.82
N ALA A 104 -1.75 1.60 1.36
CA ALA A 104 -0.92 2.08 0.26
C ALA A 104 -1.72 2.11 -1.06
N ILE A 105 -2.42 1.02 -1.38
CA ILE A 105 -3.29 0.94 -2.56
C ILE A 105 -4.40 2.02 -2.48
N ALA A 106 -5.00 2.22 -1.31
CA ALA A 106 -6.01 3.25 -1.11
C ALA A 106 -5.47 4.67 -1.36
N SER A 107 -4.27 4.97 -0.88
CA SER A 107 -3.60 6.25 -1.08
C SER A 107 -3.31 6.50 -2.56
N LEU A 108 -2.73 5.51 -3.24
CA LEU A 108 -2.42 5.58 -4.68
C LEU A 108 -3.66 5.71 -5.54
N LEU A 109 -4.71 4.95 -5.26
CA LEU A 109 -5.97 5.03 -5.99
C LEU A 109 -6.60 6.42 -5.84
N ALA A 110 -6.59 7.00 -4.63
CA ALA A 110 -7.12 8.35 -4.43
C ALA A 110 -6.31 9.41 -5.19
N ILE A 111 -4.98 9.29 -5.22
CA ILE A 111 -4.10 10.17 -6.00
C ILE A 111 -4.41 10.06 -7.49
N MET A 112 -4.53 8.83 -8.02
CA MET A 112 -4.86 8.59 -9.43
C MET A 112 -6.23 9.20 -9.79
N LEU A 113 -7.26 8.94 -8.98
CA LEU A 113 -8.59 9.50 -9.19
C LEU A 113 -8.58 11.03 -9.13
N ARG A 114 -7.81 11.65 -8.22
CA ARG A 114 -7.71 13.11 -8.11
C ARG A 114 -7.05 13.78 -9.32
N ARG A 115 -6.30 13.02 -10.12
CA ARG A 115 -5.65 13.50 -11.35
C ARG A 115 -6.53 13.33 -12.60
N CYS A 116 -7.56 12.49 -12.54
CA CYS A 116 -8.52 12.34 -13.63
C CYS A 116 -9.45 13.56 -13.74
N SER A 117 -9.97 13.81 -14.94
CA SER A 117 -10.96 14.86 -15.18
C SER A 117 -12.36 14.44 -14.75
N HIS A 118 -13.26 15.41 -14.64
CA HIS A 118 -14.68 15.15 -14.37
C HIS A 118 -15.31 14.27 -15.46
N GLU A 119 -14.94 14.48 -16.73
CA GLU A 119 -15.44 13.74 -17.88
C GLU A 119 -15.01 12.26 -17.84
N GLU A 120 -13.77 11.99 -17.42
CA GLU A 120 -13.25 10.64 -17.27
C GLU A 120 -13.97 9.88 -16.14
N LEU A 121 -14.17 10.53 -15.00
CA LEU A 121 -14.75 9.91 -13.81
C LEU A 121 -16.28 9.88 -13.80
N GLY A 122 -16.94 10.85 -14.42
CA GLY A 122 -18.38 11.11 -14.32
C GLY A 122 -18.82 11.64 -12.94
N PHE A 123 -17.88 12.08 -12.11
CA PHE A 123 -18.12 12.74 -10.83
C PHE A 123 -16.93 13.67 -10.52
N SER A 124 -17.10 14.62 -9.61
CA SER A 124 -16.00 15.54 -9.27
C SER A 124 -14.86 14.80 -8.56
N PRO A 125 -13.61 14.87 -9.05
CA PRO A 125 -12.44 14.34 -8.36
C PRO A 125 -12.31 14.88 -6.92
N GLU A 126 -12.87 16.07 -6.65
CA GLU A 126 -12.84 16.69 -5.33
C GLU A 126 -13.59 15.94 -4.22
N LEU A 127 -14.46 15.01 -4.60
CA LEU A 127 -15.19 14.17 -3.67
C LEU A 127 -14.31 13.05 -3.10
N VAL A 128 -13.16 12.75 -3.72
CA VAL A 128 -12.32 11.61 -3.39
C VAL A 128 -11.40 11.92 -2.21
N SER A 129 -11.25 10.94 -1.32
CA SER A 129 -10.25 10.97 -0.24
C SER A 129 -9.85 9.54 0.15
N ALA A 130 -8.68 9.38 0.78
CA ALA A 130 -8.21 8.11 1.30
C ALA A 130 -7.92 8.19 2.80
N VAL A 131 -8.19 7.10 3.51
CA VAL A 131 -7.68 6.89 4.87
C VAL A 131 -6.99 5.53 4.95
N GLY A 132 -5.68 5.56 5.15
CA GLY A 132 -4.88 4.37 5.39
C GLY A 132 -4.58 4.18 6.87
N TYR A 133 -4.48 2.93 7.31
CA TYR A 133 -4.02 2.57 8.65
C TYR A 133 -2.77 1.70 8.52
N ALA A 134 -1.72 1.96 9.31
CA ALA A 134 -0.47 1.21 9.22
C ALA A 134 0.12 1.20 7.79
N THR A 135 -0.11 2.26 7.00
CA THR A 135 0.25 2.31 5.58
C THR A 135 1.78 2.33 5.42
N PRO A 136 2.38 1.39 4.64
CA PRO A 136 3.80 1.48 4.31
C PRO A 136 4.05 2.70 3.41
N PRO A 137 5.28 3.23 3.38
CA PRO A 137 5.67 4.26 2.43
C PRO A 137 5.38 3.79 1.00
N CYS A 138 4.61 4.55 0.23
CA CYS A 138 4.20 4.15 -1.12
C CYS A 138 4.32 5.28 -2.15
N VAL A 139 4.79 6.46 -1.75
CA VAL A 139 4.95 7.64 -2.62
C VAL A 139 6.17 8.44 -2.16
N SER A 140 6.69 9.31 -3.02
CA SER A 140 7.76 10.24 -2.67
C SER A 140 7.26 11.32 -1.67
N SER A 141 8.19 11.92 -0.91
CA SER A 141 7.86 12.98 0.07
C SER A 141 7.09 14.14 -0.56
N LYS A 142 7.53 14.60 -1.74
CA LYS A 142 6.88 15.69 -2.48
C LYS A 142 5.45 15.36 -2.87
N LEU A 143 5.20 14.10 -3.27
CA LEU A 143 3.85 13.66 -3.61
C LEU A 143 2.98 13.53 -2.36
N ALA A 144 3.54 13.02 -1.25
CA ALA A 144 2.86 12.95 0.04
C ALA A 144 2.42 14.34 0.54
N GLU A 145 3.27 15.34 0.41
CA GLU A 145 2.93 16.74 0.73
C GLU A 145 1.77 17.24 -0.15
N SER A 146 1.84 16.99 -1.46
CA SER A 146 0.82 17.46 -2.41
C SER A 146 -0.56 16.78 -2.26
N CYS A 147 -0.64 15.60 -1.63
CA CYS A 147 -1.88 14.88 -1.43
C CYS A 147 -2.42 14.94 0.02
N SER A 148 -1.75 15.70 0.89
CA SER A 148 -2.07 15.80 2.32
C SER A 148 -3.50 16.30 2.61
N ASP A 149 -4.09 17.07 1.70
CA ASP A 149 -5.47 17.58 1.83
C ASP A 149 -6.55 16.48 1.71
N PHE A 150 -6.23 15.33 1.08
CA PHE A 150 -7.22 14.29 0.80
C PHE A 150 -6.76 12.86 1.13
N VAL A 151 -5.49 12.64 1.45
CA VAL A 151 -4.95 11.36 1.94
C VAL A 151 -4.53 11.52 3.39
N SER A 152 -5.05 10.67 4.28
CA SER A 152 -4.64 10.64 5.68
C SER A 152 -4.19 9.24 6.08
N ASN A 153 -3.02 9.13 6.70
CA ASN A 153 -2.53 7.87 7.24
C ASN A 153 -2.52 7.91 8.77
N VAL A 154 -3.07 6.86 9.38
CA VAL A 154 -3.09 6.67 10.83
C VAL A 154 -2.04 5.64 11.19
N VAL A 155 -1.10 6.04 12.05
CA VAL A 155 0.01 5.20 12.51
C VAL A 155 -0.12 4.98 14.01
N MET A 156 -0.01 3.71 14.45
CA MET A 156 -0.12 3.36 15.86
C MET A 156 1.28 3.24 16.47
N GLN A 157 1.70 4.25 17.25
CA GLN A 157 2.93 4.23 18.05
C GLN A 157 4.10 3.55 17.32
N ASP A 158 4.54 2.40 17.83
CA ASP A 158 5.71 1.61 17.42
C ASP A 158 5.48 0.69 16.24
N ASP A 159 4.39 0.90 15.49
CA ASP A 159 4.17 0.22 14.22
C ASP A 159 5.35 0.46 13.27
N ILE A 160 5.96 -0.65 12.88
CA ILE A 160 7.12 -0.69 12.00
C ILE A 160 6.71 -0.50 10.55
N VAL A 161 5.48 -0.85 10.15
CA VAL A 161 5.09 -0.89 8.73
C VAL A 161 5.25 0.46 8.04
N PRO A 162 4.80 1.59 8.61
CA PRO A 162 5.02 2.92 8.04
C PRO A 162 6.49 3.34 7.99
N ARG A 163 7.37 2.62 8.69
CA ARG A 163 8.82 2.89 8.78
C ARG A 163 9.63 2.00 7.85
N LEU A 164 9.06 0.95 7.26
CA LEU A 164 9.74 0.00 6.35
C LEU A 164 9.85 0.58 4.93
N SER A 165 10.64 1.63 4.75
CA SER A 165 11.06 2.11 3.42
C SER A 165 12.35 1.44 2.97
N ALA A 166 12.65 1.46 1.66
CA ALA A 166 13.95 1.04 1.14
C ALA A 166 15.11 1.79 1.83
N ALA A 167 14.96 3.08 2.09
CA ALA A 167 15.94 3.89 2.82
C ALA A 167 16.12 3.43 4.28
N SER A 168 15.02 3.13 4.98
CA SER A 168 15.05 2.62 6.35
C SER A 168 15.67 1.23 6.43
N LEU A 169 15.38 0.35 5.46
CA LEU A 169 15.98 -0.98 5.37
C LEU A 169 17.47 -0.90 5.03
N ALA A 170 17.88 -0.02 4.13
CA ALA A 170 19.29 0.22 3.82
C ALA A 170 20.04 0.75 5.04
N ARG A 171 19.43 1.68 5.81
CA ARG A 171 19.99 2.18 7.05
C ARG A 171 20.11 1.08 8.09
N LEU A 172 19.06 0.29 8.30
CA LEU A 172 19.05 -0.85 9.22
C LEU A 172 20.12 -1.88 8.83
N ARG A 173 20.28 -2.19 7.54
CA ARG A 173 21.33 -3.08 7.03
C ARG A 173 22.72 -2.55 7.39
N ASN A 174 22.96 -1.25 7.17
CA ASN A 174 24.25 -0.64 7.49
C ASN A 174 24.53 -0.64 9.00
N GLU A 175 23.52 -0.33 9.82
CA GLU A 175 23.62 -0.39 11.29
C GLU A 175 23.95 -1.83 11.75
N ILE A 176 23.27 -2.85 11.22
CA ILE A 176 23.53 -4.26 11.51
C ILE A 176 24.97 -4.66 11.14
N LEU A 177 25.47 -4.22 9.98
CA LEU A 177 26.81 -4.54 9.51
C LEU A 177 27.91 -3.84 10.32
N GLN A 178 27.62 -2.65 10.86
CA GLN A 178 28.57 -1.86 11.66
C GLN A 178 28.50 -2.18 13.16
N THR A 179 27.48 -2.91 13.60
CA THR A 179 27.32 -3.28 15.02
C THR A 179 28.34 -4.35 15.40
N ASP A 180 29.09 -4.11 16.47
CA ASP A 180 29.91 -5.14 17.10
C ASP A 180 29.03 -6.10 17.89
N TRP A 181 28.60 -7.15 17.22
CA TRP A 181 27.73 -8.19 17.77
C TRP A 181 28.32 -8.91 18.97
N THR A 182 29.65 -8.95 19.13
CA THR A 182 30.28 -9.63 20.28
C THR A 182 29.89 -8.95 21.60
N SER A 183 29.88 -7.62 21.62
CA SER A 183 29.49 -6.81 22.78
C SER A 183 27.99 -6.86 23.12
N VAL A 184 27.14 -7.17 22.15
CA VAL A 184 25.68 -7.30 22.30
C VAL A 184 25.31 -8.69 22.82
N ILE A 185 25.97 -9.72 22.28
CA ILE A 185 25.77 -11.13 22.66
C ILE A 185 26.18 -11.39 24.12
N GLU A 186 27.13 -10.61 24.67
CA GLU A 186 27.51 -10.72 26.09
C GLU A 186 26.45 -10.16 27.07
N LYS A 187 25.48 -9.35 26.60
CA LYS A 187 24.51 -8.66 27.45
C LYS A 187 23.08 -9.22 27.39
N GLU A 188 22.74 -10.05 26.41
CA GLU A 188 21.38 -10.58 26.20
C GLU A 188 21.34 -12.11 25.98
N ASP A 189 20.17 -12.71 26.19
CA ASP A 189 19.96 -14.17 26.02
C ASP A 189 20.13 -14.58 24.55
N TRP A 190 21.12 -15.44 24.29
CA TRP A 190 21.63 -15.77 22.95
C TRP A 190 20.55 -16.28 21.98
N LYS A 191 19.48 -16.90 22.50
CA LYS A 191 18.36 -17.42 21.70
C LYS A 191 17.49 -16.31 21.11
N SER A 192 17.31 -15.23 21.86
CA SER A 192 16.52 -14.06 21.41
C SER A 192 17.24 -13.33 20.29
N VAL A 193 18.55 -13.10 20.47
CA VAL A 193 19.41 -12.43 19.49
C VAL A 193 19.51 -13.24 18.20
N ILE A 194 19.69 -14.56 18.29
CA ILE A 194 19.69 -15.41 17.08
C ILE A 194 18.33 -15.47 16.41
N GLY A 195 17.23 -15.48 17.17
CA GLY A 195 15.89 -15.37 16.59
C GLY A 195 15.74 -14.08 15.78
N MET A 196 16.18 -12.94 16.33
CA MET A 196 16.16 -11.65 15.65
C MET A 196 17.07 -11.61 14.41
N VAL A 197 18.31 -12.08 14.53
CA VAL A 197 19.28 -12.10 13.42
C VAL A 197 18.86 -13.07 12.33
N THR A 198 18.32 -14.24 12.68
CA THR A 198 17.80 -15.21 11.70
C THR A 198 16.61 -14.63 10.97
N ASN A 199 15.68 -13.99 11.67
CA ASN A 199 14.55 -13.30 11.04
C ASN A 199 15.02 -12.15 10.14
N ALA A 200 15.97 -11.33 10.59
CA ALA A 200 16.52 -10.24 9.78
C ALA A 200 17.27 -10.77 8.54
N LYS A 201 18.07 -11.83 8.68
CA LYS A 201 18.74 -12.49 7.55
C LYS A 201 17.75 -13.09 6.58
N GLN A 202 16.69 -13.72 7.08
CA GLN A 202 15.63 -14.31 6.25
C GLN A 202 14.87 -13.23 5.48
N VAL A 203 14.58 -12.10 6.12
CA VAL A 203 14.02 -10.90 5.48
C VAL A 203 14.95 -10.39 4.37
N VAL A 204 16.26 -10.28 4.63
CA VAL A 204 17.25 -9.80 3.64
C VAL A 204 17.49 -10.81 2.50
N SER A 205 17.49 -12.11 2.76
CA SER A 205 17.61 -13.12 1.70
C SER A 205 16.38 -13.17 0.81
N SER A 206 15.19 -12.99 1.39
CA SER A 206 13.95 -12.88 0.60
C SER A 206 13.96 -11.66 -0.32
N VAL A 207 14.57 -10.54 0.11
CA VAL A 207 14.78 -9.35 -0.74
C VAL A 207 15.65 -9.69 -1.96
N GLN A 208 16.76 -10.42 -1.76
CA GLN A 208 17.68 -10.82 -2.84
C GLN A 208 17.06 -11.82 -3.82
N ASP A 209 16.34 -12.83 -3.32
CA ASP A 209 15.69 -13.83 -4.18
C ASP A 209 14.61 -13.21 -5.07
N VAL A 210 13.90 -12.20 -4.56
CA VAL A 210 12.87 -11.46 -5.31
C VAL A 210 13.53 -10.58 -6.37
N ALA A 211 14.59 -9.85 -6.03
CA ALA A 211 15.36 -9.05 -6.98
C ALA A 211 15.90 -9.92 -8.14
N SER A 212 16.38 -11.13 -7.84
CA SER A 212 16.83 -12.08 -8.88
C SER A 212 15.68 -12.53 -9.79
N LYS A 213 14.51 -12.85 -9.24
CA LYS A 213 13.34 -13.29 -10.03
C LYS A 213 12.78 -12.16 -10.91
N LEU A 214 12.85 -10.91 -10.45
CA LEU A 214 12.44 -9.74 -11.24
C LEU A 214 13.41 -9.48 -12.40
N ALA A 215 14.71 -9.63 -12.18
CA ALA A 215 15.71 -9.55 -13.25
C ALA A 215 15.51 -10.62 -14.33
N ASP A 216 15.06 -11.82 -13.95
CA ASP A 216 14.70 -12.88 -14.90
C ASP A 216 13.37 -12.61 -15.61
N PHE A 217 12.40 -11.96 -14.94
CA PHE A 217 11.12 -11.59 -15.53
C PHE A 217 11.25 -10.42 -16.53
N ALA A 218 12.12 -9.44 -16.25
CA ALA A 218 12.43 -8.32 -17.16
C ALA A 218 13.08 -8.81 -18.46
N LYS A 219 14.01 -9.78 -18.37
CA LYS A 219 14.63 -10.42 -19.55
C LYS A 219 13.64 -11.18 -20.44
N PHE A 220 12.48 -11.56 -19.90
CA PHE A 220 11.44 -12.28 -20.64
C PHE A 220 10.62 -11.38 -21.58
N TRP A 221 10.70 -10.04 -21.42
CA TRP A 221 9.96 -9.06 -22.22
C TRP A 221 10.82 -8.32 -23.26
N ASP A 222 12.15 -8.45 -23.20
CA ASP A 222 13.11 -7.86 -24.14
C ASP A 222 13.55 -8.81 -25.27
N GLY A 223 12.80 -9.91 -25.50
CA GLY A 223 13.08 -10.95 -26.50
C GLY A 223 11.96 -11.16 -27.51
#